data_AF-A0AA90PIJ0-F1
#
_entry.id   AF-A0AA90PIJ0-F1
#
_cell.length_a   1.000
_cell.length_b   1.000
_cell.length_c   1.000
_cell.angle_alpha   90.00
_cell.angle_beta   90.00
_cell.angle_gamma   90.00
#
_symmetry.space_group_name_H-M   'P 1'
#
loop_
_entity.id
_entity.type
_entity.pdbx_description
1 polymer ?
#
loop_
_entity_poly.entity_id
_entity_poly.type
_entity_poly.pdbx_seq_one_letter_code
_entity_poly.pdbx_strand_id
1 'polypeptide(L)'
;MNITLIEELARKIQYEDFRSSMIRKEAQTRTSLIDRMLEALGYDVRDHEVCSIEDNAAFRKQGGQKVDYSLFKNGNLVAIVEAKAFETSLENSTITSKLSDYFKNKKLDEKQNCRFFAMLSNGLEYRFFADLNKENLLDTEPFFIFNLKDYTSQDLKTLQMFSYDKIDREKVWEWGKILRAIENNVINLSPDFAKFVIEKSLLTNQKKTEKLVQEYIPEIKKAFEYVNSKIYKNQSIESKPHKTSKPDENLNPIQKGKVQAFWEKSIIEALSSSSQALKAEEIWEKIQAKYPKEQIPTTNSNPVKRVSEQCLYKIENIKAIGKNPSKFILKTTSWTEEEILERYNSDIVKLYQDIKTDIMKLGNVNINPTKPYISFKINDKNFVGLILQQSKIRVFFTPRVSEFNDPAKRLIDTSAKNTGNGNTEFNYETSEDKDYLLSLIRQSYQIRS
;
A
#
# COMPACT_ATOMS: atom_id res chain seq x y z
N MET A 1 0.62 2.89 -25.22
CA MET A 1 0.43 2.36 -23.83
C MET A 1 -0.97 1.76 -23.65
N ASN A 2 -1.07 0.55 -23.09
CA ASN A 2 -2.31 -0.15 -22.74
C ASN A 2 -2.59 -0.04 -21.24
N ILE A 3 -3.50 0.87 -20.86
CA ILE A 3 -3.86 1.11 -19.45
C ILE A 3 -4.56 -0.09 -18.83
N THR A 4 -5.41 -0.79 -19.59
CA THR A 4 -6.14 -1.97 -19.09
C THR A 4 -5.18 -3.07 -18.65
N LEU A 5 -4.08 -3.29 -19.38
CA LEU A 5 -3.07 -4.27 -18.98
C LEU A 5 -2.36 -3.87 -17.68
N ILE A 6 -2.09 -2.57 -17.48
CA ILE A 6 -1.52 -2.03 -16.23
C ILE A 6 -2.48 -2.25 -15.07
N GLU A 7 -3.78 -1.96 -15.25
CA GLU A 7 -4.81 -2.18 -14.24
C GLU A 7 -4.99 -3.67 -13.91
N GLU A 8 -4.88 -4.55 -14.90
CA GLU A 8 -4.89 -6.00 -14.70
C GLU A 8 -3.70 -6.48 -13.89
N LEU A 9 -2.49 -5.96 -14.16
CA LEU A 9 -1.30 -6.25 -13.37
C LEU A 9 -1.45 -5.76 -11.93
N ALA A 10 -1.92 -4.52 -11.75
CA ALA A 10 -2.20 -3.94 -10.44
C ALA A 10 -3.19 -4.80 -9.64
N ARG A 11 -4.24 -5.31 -10.28
CA ARG A 11 -5.20 -6.23 -9.67
C ARG A 11 -4.57 -7.58 -9.34
N LYS A 12 -3.79 -8.18 -10.24
CA LYS A 12 -3.15 -9.49 -10.04
C LYS A 12 -2.19 -9.51 -8.86
N ILE A 13 -1.43 -8.43 -8.67
CA ILE A 13 -0.47 -8.29 -7.56
C ILE A 13 -1.15 -8.32 -6.17
N GLN A 14 -2.46 -8.06 -6.08
CA GLN A 14 -3.18 -8.15 -4.81
C GLN A 14 -3.32 -9.59 -4.30
N TYR A 15 -3.32 -10.60 -5.19
CA TYR A 15 -3.50 -12.00 -4.81
C TYR A 15 -2.19 -12.62 -4.29
N GLU A 16 -2.23 -13.23 -3.10
CA GLU A 16 -1.07 -13.86 -2.45
C GLU A 16 -0.50 -15.03 -3.28
N ASP A 17 -1.36 -15.88 -3.84
CA ASP A 17 -0.94 -17.03 -4.65
C ASP A 17 -0.14 -16.60 -5.89
N PHE A 18 -0.53 -15.48 -6.50
CA PHE A 18 0.21 -14.91 -7.61
C PHE A 18 1.58 -14.41 -7.16
N ARG A 19 1.65 -13.64 -6.06
CA ARG A 19 2.91 -13.12 -5.50
C ARG A 19 3.89 -14.22 -5.08
N SER A 20 3.41 -15.23 -4.37
CA SER A 20 4.24 -16.30 -3.80
C SER A 20 4.98 -17.11 -4.86
N SER A 21 4.44 -17.20 -6.09
CA SER A 21 5.11 -17.86 -7.22
C SER A 21 6.41 -17.18 -7.68
N MET A 22 6.62 -15.90 -7.35
CA MET A 22 7.73 -15.06 -7.83
C MET A 22 8.76 -14.71 -6.74
N ILE A 23 8.47 -15.00 -5.47
CA ILE A 23 9.36 -14.67 -4.35
C ILE A 23 10.73 -15.31 -4.59
N ARG A 24 11.79 -14.49 -4.55
CA ARG A 24 13.20 -14.90 -4.76
C ARG A 24 13.50 -15.54 -6.13
N LYS A 25 12.57 -15.47 -7.10
CA LYS A 25 12.73 -16.03 -8.44
C LYS A 25 12.69 -14.93 -9.49
N GLU A 26 13.85 -14.34 -9.78
CA GLU A 26 14.00 -13.21 -10.71
C GLU A 26 13.44 -13.51 -12.11
N ALA A 27 13.72 -14.69 -12.66
CA ALA A 27 13.19 -15.12 -13.96
C ALA A 27 11.64 -15.17 -14.00
N GLN A 28 11.00 -15.54 -12.88
CA GLN A 28 9.54 -15.56 -12.80
C GLN A 28 8.97 -14.14 -12.68
N THR A 29 9.63 -13.27 -11.92
CA THR A 29 9.27 -11.84 -11.82
C THR A 29 9.38 -11.15 -13.18
N ARG A 30 10.46 -11.42 -13.91
CA ARG A 30 10.67 -10.94 -15.28
C ARG A 30 9.51 -11.30 -16.20
N THR A 31 9.24 -12.59 -16.34
CA THR A 31 8.22 -13.10 -17.27
C THR A 31 6.78 -12.78 -16.88
N SER A 32 6.47 -12.74 -15.57
CA SER A 32 5.09 -12.58 -15.09
C SER A 32 4.68 -11.12 -14.86
N LEU A 33 5.64 -10.23 -14.62
CA LEU A 33 5.39 -8.82 -14.29
C LEU A 33 6.09 -7.86 -15.24
N ILE A 34 7.41 -7.95 -15.37
CA ILE A 34 8.20 -6.95 -16.12
C ILE A 34 7.90 -7.04 -17.62
N ASP A 35 7.90 -8.23 -18.21
CA ASP A 35 7.54 -8.44 -19.62
C ASP A 35 6.14 -7.90 -19.91
N ARG A 36 5.17 -8.18 -19.02
CA ARG A 36 3.79 -7.67 -19.13
C ARG A 36 3.72 -6.14 -19.03
N MET A 37 4.54 -5.52 -18.18
CA MET A 37 4.64 -4.06 -18.13
C MET A 37 5.25 -3.50 -19.41
N LEU A 38 6.31 -4.11 -19.95
CA LEU A 38 6.93 -3.71 -21.22
C LEU A 38 5.92 -3.81 -22.36
N GLU A 39 5.17 -4.92 -22.45
CA GLU A 39 4.04 -5.09 -23.37
C GLU A 39 2.99 -3.99 -23.18
N ALA A 40 2.63 -3.65 -21.93
CA ALA A 40 1.70 -2.57 -21.65
C ALA A 40 2.22 -1.19 -22.09
N LEU A 41 3.53 -0.97 -21.99
CA LEU A 41 4.18 0.23 -22.53
C LEU A 41 4.31 0.18 -24.06
N GLY A 42 4.01 -0.94 -24.71
CA GLY A 42 4.03 -1.12 -26.15
C GLY A 42 5.35 -1.63 -26.71
N TYR A 43 6.26 -2.12 -25.86
CA TYR A 43 7.48 -2.81 -26.28
C TYR A 43 7.15 -4.30 -26.44
N ASP A 44 7.24 -4.83 -27.66
CA ASP A 44 7.11 -6.28 -27.89
C ASP A 44 8.40 -6.97 -27.46
N VAL A 45 8.35 -7.69 -26.34
CA VAL A 45 9.51 -8.43 -25.79
C VAL A 45 9.98 -9.59 -26.67
N ARG A 46 9.20 -9.97 -27.69
CA ARG A 46 9.54 -11.03 -28.65
C ARG A 46 10.22 -10.49 -29.91
N ASP A 47 10.18 -9.18 -30.11
CA ASP A 47 10.82 -8.51 -31.23
C ASP A 47 12.19 -7.98 -30.78
N HIS A 48 13.27 -8.62 -31.23
CA HIS A 48 14.63 -8.25 -30.89
C HIS A 48 15.05 -6.86 -31.39
N GLU A 49 14.37 -6.29 -32.39
CA GLU A 49 14.63 -4.92 -32.85
C GLU A 49 13.97 -3.85 -31.95
N VAL A 50 13.00 -4.26 -31.13
CA VAL A 50 12.29 -3.40 -30.17
C VAL A 50 12.79 -3.65 -28.74
N CYS A 51 13.06 -4.91 -28.39
CA CYS A 51 13.45 -5.35 -27.06
C CYS A 51 14.46 -6.51 -27.17
N SER A 52 15.71 -6.24 -26.79
CA SER A 52 16.77 -7.23 -26.76
C SER A 52 16.98 -7.72 -25.32
N ILE A 53 16.93 -9.03 -25.11
CA ILE A 53 17.03 -9.68 -23.80
C ILE A 53 18.47 -10.14 -23.57
N GLU A 54 19.00 -9.94 -22.35
CA GLU A 54 20.38 -10.31 -21.99
C GLU A 54 21.44 -9.70 -22.93
N ASP A 55 21.21 -8.44 -23.31
CA ASP A 55 22.02 -7.74 -24.29
C ASP A 55 23.25 -7.09 -23.65
N ASN A 56 24.35 -7.07 -24.40
CA ASN A 56 25.48 -6.20 -24.13
C ASN A 56 25.14 -4.82 -24.69
N ALA A 57 24.17 -4.14 -24.06
CA ALA A 57 23.57 -2.88 -24.50
C ALA A 57 24.57 -2.01 -25.27
N ALA A 58 24.50 -1.99 -26.61
CA ALA A 58 25.33 -1.18 -27.52
C ALA A 58 26.88 -1.24 -27.41
N PHE A 59 27.49 -1.84 -26.37
CA PHE A 59 28.94 -1.78 -26.10
C PHE A 59 29.67 -3.06 -26.55
N ARG A 60 29.49 -3.45 -27.83
CA ARG A 60 30.06 -4.68 -28.41
C ARG A 60 31.60 -4.79 -28.35
N LYS A 61 32.34 -3.75 -27.95
CA LYS A 61 33.81 -3.72 -28.02
C LYS A 61 34.57 -4.01 -26.72
N GLN A 62 33.94 -4.01 -25.54
CA GLN A 62 34.65 -4.29 -24.29
C GLN A 62 33.74 -5.01 -23.29
N GLY A 63 33.63 -6.35 -23.39
CA GLY A 63 33.30 -7.29 -22.30
C GLY A 63 32.38 -6.81 -21.17
N GLY A 64 31.37 -6.00 -21.49
CA GLY A 64 30.53 -5.32 -20.50
C GLY A 64 29.60 -6.32 -19.83
N GLN A 65 29.15 -5.99 -18.62
CA GLN A 65 28.06 -6.74 -18.00
C GLN A 65 26.82 -6.67 -18.92
N LYS A 66 26.02 -7.73 -18.95
CA LYS A 66 24.76 -7.77 -19.70
C LYS A 66 23.66 -7.11 -18.87
N VAL A 67 22.79 -6.33 -19.50
CA VAL A 67 21.52 -5.89 -18.89
C VAL A 67 20.43 -6.91 -19.18
N ASP A 68 19.40 -6.97 -18.34
CA ASP A 68 18.27 -7.87 -18.58
C ASP A 68 17.51 -7.51 -19.86
N TYR A 69 17.28 -6.21 -20.11
CA TYR A 69 16.63 -5.74 -21.33
C TYR A 69 17.28 -4.46 -21.87
N SER A 70 17.39 -4.38 -23.19
CA SER A 70 17.67 -3.15 -23.94
C SER A 70 16.46 -2.81 -24.82
N LEU A 71 15.88 -1.63 -24.63
CA LEU A 71 14.71 -1.18 -25.37
C LEU A 71 15.13 -0.23 -26.48
N PHE A 72 14.59 -0.45 -27.67
CA PHE A 72 14.93 0.29 -28.87
C PHE A 72 13.69 0.92 -29.50
N LYS A 73 13.87 2.08 -30.14
CA LYS A 73 12.89 2.71 -31.01
C LYS A 73 13.57 3.16 -32.29
N ASN A 74 13.09 2.67 -33.43
CA ASN A 74 13.68 2.95 -34.74
C ASN A 74 15.20 2.72 -34.75
N GLY A 75 15.65 1.58 -34.21
CA GLY A 75 17.07 1.19 -34.12
C GLY A 75 17.91 1.94 -33.08
N ASN A 76 17.34 2.91 -32.36
CA ASN A 76 18.04 3.69 -31.34
C ASN A 76 17.72 3.18 -29.94
N LEU A 77 18.74 2.98 -29.10
CA LEU A 77 18.56 2.63 -27.69
C LEU A 77 17.82 3.77 -26.96
N VAL A 78 16.66 3.45 -26.39
CA VAL A 78 15.86 4.40 -25.58
C VAL A 78 16.03 4.13 -24.09
N ALA A 79 16.18 2.87 -23.69
CA ALA A 79 16.29 2.49 -22.30
C ALA A 79 17.07 1.20 -22.09
N ILE A 80 17.66 1.07 -20.91
CA ILE A 80 18.10 -0.22 -20.37
C ILE A 80 17.26 -0.58 -19.14
N VAL A 81 17.01 -1.86 -18.94
CA VAL A 81 16.20 -2.36 -17.81
C VAL A 81 16.99 -3.41 -17.04
N GLU A 82 17.06 -3.22 -15.73
CA GLU A 82 17.57 -4.21 -14.77
C GLU A 82 16.38 -4.73 -13.96
N ALA A 83 16.24 -6.05 -13.90
CA ALA A 83 15.21 -6.74 -13.17
C ALA A 83 15.72 -7.26 -11.82
N LYS A 84 14.83 -7.42 -10.86
CA LYS A 84 15.09 -8.09 -9.57
C LYS A 84 13.93 -9.00 -9.24
N ALA A 85 14.18 -9.99 -8.38
CA ALA A 85 13.12 -10.84 -7.85
C ALA A 85 12.08 -10.03 -7.07
N PHE A 86 10.83 -10.46 -7.13
CA PHE A 86 9.73 -9.89 -6.36
C PHE A 86 10.07 -9.84 -4.86
N GLU A 87 9.71 -8.74 -4.19
CA GLU A 87 10.09 -8.37 -2.80
C GLU A 87 11.57 -7.99 -2.57
N THR A 88 12.41 -8.00 -3.59
CA THR A 88 13.76 -7.42 -3.47
C THR A 88 13.65 -5.90 -3.33
N SER A 89 14.28 -5.34 -2.29
CA SER A 89 14.39 -3.89 -2.14
C SER A 89 15.23 -3.29 -3.27
N LEU A 90 14.70 -2.21 -3.87
CA LEU A 90 15.34 -1.48 -4.96
C LEU A 90 16.25 -0.33 -4.46
N GLU A 91 16.38 -0.13 -3.15
CA GLU A 91 17.24 0.91 -2.54
C GLU A 91 18.72 0.53 -2.48
N ASN A 92 19.08 -0.69 -2.90
CA ASN A 92 20.44 -1.19 -2.81
C ASN A 92 21.38 -0.49 -3.81
N SER A 93 22.33 0.28 -3.28
CA SER A 93 23.35 1.04 -4.02
C SER A 93 24.24 0.21 -4.96
N THR A 94 24.37 -1.09 -4.72
CA THR A 94 25.13 -2.00 -5.58
C THR A 94 24.43 -2.20 -6.93
N ILE A 95 23.10 -2.10 -6.96
CA ILE A 95 22.28 -2.28 -8.17
C ILE A 95 22.38 -1.04 -9.07
N THR A 96 22.28 0.15 -8.47
CA THR A 96 22.53 1.42 -9.17
C THR A 96 23.97 1.53 -9.66
N SER A 97 24.94 0.95 -8.94
CA SER A 97 26.33 0.84 -9.40
C SER A 97 26.46 0.08 -10.73
N LYS A 98 25.77 -1.06 -10.89
CA LYS A 98 25.77 -1.80 -12.17
C LYS A 98 25.22 -0.98 -13.33
N LEU A 99 24.11 -0.27 -13.10
CA LEU A 99 23.52 0.60 -14.12
C LEU A 99 24.43 1.80 -14.46
N SER A 100 25.26 2.26 -13.50
CA SER A 100 26.13 3.42 -13.68
C SER A 100 27.23 3.22 -14.73
N ASP A 101 27.69 1.98 -14.92
CA ASP A 101 28.79 1.68 -15.84
C ASP A 101 28.37 1.88 -17.31
N TYR A 102 27.09 1.65 -17.65
CA TYR A 102 26.56 1.92 -18.99
C TYR A 102 26.54 3.42 -19.31
N PHE A 103 26.38 4.29 -18.31
CA PHE A 103 26.37 5.74 -18.51
C PHE A 103 27.78 6.31 -18.67
N LYS A 104 28.77 5.78 -17.94
CA LYS A 104 30.19 6.18 -18.09
C LYS A 104 30.73 5.88 -19.50
N ASN A 105 30.29 4.75 -20.08
CA ASN A 105 30.72 4.29 -21.39
C ASN A 105 30.09 5.04 -22.58
N LYS A 106 29.11 5.93 -22.36
CA LYS A 106 28.53 6.80 -23.41
C LYS A 106 29.57 7.63 -24.17
N LYS A 107 30.70 7.96 -23.54
CA LYS A 107 31.80 8.74 -24.16
C LYS A 107 32.54 8.02 -25.29
N LEU A 108 32.41 6.70 -25.44
CA LEU A 108 33.21 5.91 -26.38
C LEU A 108 32.68 5.94 -27.83
N ASP A 109 31.51 6.51 -28.08
CA ASP A 109 30.97 6.70 -29.41
C ASP A 109 30.78 8.20 -29.69
N GLU A 110 31.87 8.87 -30.10
CA GLU A 110 31.90 10.32 -30.43
C GLU A 110 30.85 10.76 -31.46
N LYS A 111 30.23 9.79 -32.16
CA LYS A 111 29.19 10.02 -33.17
C LYS A 111 27.76 9.86 -32.65
N GLN A 112 27.55 9.43 -31.40
CA GLN A 112 26.21 9.29 -30.83
C GLN A 112 26.14 9.92 -29.44
N ASN A 113 25.53 11.11 -29.36
CA ASN A 113 24.92 11.61 -28.12
C ASN A 113 23.70 10.72 -27.78
N CYS A 114 23.94 9.46 -27.41
CA CYS A 114 22.89 8.48 -27.17
C CYS A 114 22.32 8.72 -25.76
N ARG A 115 21.37 9.65 -25.67
CA ARG A 115 20.56 9.88 -24.48
C ARG A 115 19.60 8.70 -24.31
N PHE A 116 19.76 7.93 -23.26
CA PHE A 116 18.85 6.86 -22.84
C PHE A 116 18.66 6.92 -21.32
N PHE A 117 17.60 6.31 -20.83
CA PHE A 117 17.31 6.20 -19.39
C PHE A 117 17.52 4.75 -18.90
N ALA A 118 17.69 4.57 -17.60
CA ALA A 118 17.69 3.25 -16.97
C ALA A 118 16.39 3.04 -16.20
N MET A 119 15.89 1.80 -16.22
CA MET A 119 14.76 1.36 -15.41
C MET A 119 15.21 0.22 -14.50
N LEU A 120 14.95 0.34 -13.20
CA LEU A 120 15.14 -0.74 -12.22
C LEU A 120 13.78 -1.18 -11.71
N SER A 121 13.50 -2.48 -11.74
CA SER A 121 12.19 -2.99 -11.29
C SER A 121 12.25 -4.37 -10.64
N ASN A 122 11.36 -4.58 -9.66
CA ASN A 122 11.02 -5.88 -9.09
C ASN A 122 9.59 -6.34 -9.49
N GLY A 123 9.03 -5.74 -10.53
CA GLY A 123 7.68 -6.01 -11.04
C GLY A 123 6.54 -5.33 -10.26
N LEU A 124 6.74 -4.89 -9.02
CA LEU A 124 5.80 -4.06 -8.26
C LEU A 124 6.07 -2.57 -8.47
N GLU A 125 7.35 -2.20 -8.39
CA GLU A 125 7.84 -0.84 -8.49
C GLU A 125 8.78 -0.69 -9.68
N TYR A 126 8.69 0.44 -10.38
CA TYR A 126 9.45 0.76 -11.59
C TYR A 126 10.13 2.11 -11.37
N ARG A 127 11.44 2.10 -11.15
CA ARG A 127 12.25 3.30 -10.87
C ARG A 127 13.01 3.72 -12.12
N PHE A 128 12.88 4.98 -12.52
CA PHE A 128 13.51 5.55 -13.71
C PHE A 128 14.68 6.47 -13.33
N PHE A 129 15.83 6.26 -13.97
CA PHE A 129 17.08 6.97 -13.72
C PHE A 129 17.65 7.54 -15.01
N ALA A 130 18.36 8.67 -14.90
CA ALA A 130 19.07 9.31 -15.99
C ALA A 130 20.26 10.11 -15.43
N ASP A 131 21.07 10.68 -16.32
CA ASP A 131 22.20 11.55 -16.00
C ASP A 131 21.76 13.02 -15.89
N LEU A 132 20.81 13.30 -15.00
CA LEU A 132 20.19 14.63 -14.86
C LEU A 132 21.05 15.59 -14.06
N ASN A 133 21.92 15.12 -13.16
CA ASN A 133 22.82 16.05 -12.45
C ASN A 133 24.09 16.32 -13.26
N LYS A 134 24.74 15.27 -13.77
CA LYS A 134 25.99 15.36 -14.53
C LYS A 134 25.96 14.41 -15.71
N GLU A 135 26.22 14.94 -16.91
CA GLU A 135 26.21 14.14 -18.14
C GLU A 135 27.12 12.91 -18.04
N ASN A 136 26.64 11.77 -18.55
CA ASN A 136 27.33 10.49 -18.55
C ASN A 136 27.61 9.92 -17.14
N LEU A 137 26.97 10.45 -16.11
CA LEU A 137 27.00 9.90 -14.76
C LEU A 137 25.56 9.69 -14.30
N LEU A 138 25.17 8.43 -14.13
CA LEU A 138 23.82 8.08 -13.68
C LEU A 138 23.55 8.68 -12.30
N ASP A 139 22.41 9.33 -12.15
CA ASP A 139 21.95 9.80 -10.84
C ASP A 139 21.72 8.61 -9.89
N THR A 140 22.04 8.78 -8.60
CA THR A 140 21.81 7.74 -7.58
C THR A 140 20.34 7.60 -7.21
N GLU A 141 19.57 8.69 -7.32
CA GLU A 141 18.14 8.72 -7.01
C GLU A 141 17.32 8.72 -8.30
N PRO A 142 16.23 7.94 -8.36
CA PRO A 142 15.33 7.98 -9.50
C PRO A 142 14.67 9.36 -9.61
N PHE A 143 14.33 9.75 -10.83
CA PHE A 143 13.56 10.97 -11.08
C PHE A 143 12.07 10.68 -11.27
N PHE A 144 11.70 9.42 -11.44
CA PHE A 144 10.30 8.99 -11.48
C PHE A 144 10.18 7.57 -10.94
N ILE A 145 9.14 7.32 -10.14
CA ILE A 145 8.81 6.00 -9.58
C ILE A 145 7.34 5.72 -9.88
N PHE A 146 7.06 4.56 -10.46
CA PHE A 146 5.70 4.06 -10.67
C PHE A 146 5.48 2.80 -9.84
N ASN A 147 4.43 2.76 -9.02
CA ASN A 147 4.13 1.64 -8.13
C ASN A 147 2.73 1.06 -8.41
N LEU A 148 2.65 -0.23 -8.71
CA LEU A 148 1.38 -0.88 -9.08
C LEU A 148 0.36 -1.00 -7.93
N LYS A 149 0.77 -0.80 -6.67
CA LYS A 149 -0.15 -0.72 -5.53
C LYS A 149 -0.66 0.69 -5.25
N ASP A 150 0.08 1.70 -5.69
CA ASP A 150 -0.16 3.09 -5.34
C ASP A 150 0.29 4.00 -6.50
N TYR A 151 -0.62 4.25 -7.43
CA TYR A 151 -0.41 5.17 -8.53
C TYR A 151 -1.65 6.03 -8.76
N THR A 152 -1.43 7.24 -9.25
CA THR A 152 -2.46 8.22 -9.61
C THR A 152 -2.65 8.31 -11.13
N SER A 153 -3.68 9.02 -11.57
CA SER A 153 -3.84 9.34 -13.01
C SER A 153 -2.71 10.22 -13.54
N GLN A 154 -2.04 11.00 -12.69
CA GLN A 154 -0.89 11.79 -13.10
C GLN A 154 0.33 10.91 -13.33
N ASP A 155 0.54 9.90 -12.49
CA ASP A 155 1.61 8.92 -12.67
C ASP A 155 1.44 8.13 -13.96
N LEU A 156 0.20 7.79 -14.34
CA LEU A 156 -0.08 7.17 -15.65
C LEU A 156 0.27 8.09 -16.82
N LYS A 157 -0.02 9.39 -16.73
CA LYS A 157 0.36 10.36 -17.78
C LYS A 157 1.87 10.48 -17.90
N THR A 158 2.57 10.53 -16.76
CA THR A 158 4.04 10.55 -16.73
C THR A 158 4.60 9.25 -17.31
N LEU A 159 4.09 8.09 -16.89
CA LEU A 159 4.49 6.78 -17.40
C LEU A 159 4.27 6.66 -18.92
N GLN A 160 3.23 7.29 -19.46
CA GLN A 160 2.97 7.30 -20.90
C GLN A 160 4.13 7.89 -21.71
N MET A 161 4.91 8.83 -21.16
CA MET A 161 6.10 9.38 -21.83
C MET A 161 7.16 8.30 -22.11
N PHE A 162 7.15 7.20 -21.38
CA PHE A 162 8.07 6.06 -21.55
C PHE A 162 7.54 4.98 -22.48
N SER A 163 6.30 5.09 -22.96
CA SER A 163 5.69 4.12 -23.88
C SER A 163 6.29 4.18 -25.28
N TYR A 164 6.36 3.04 -25.97
CA TYR A 164 7.01 2.91 -27.27
C TYR A 164 6.54 3.96 -28.29
N ASP A 165 5.22 4.23 -28.34
CA ASP A 165 4.66 5.21 -29.27
C ASP A 165 5.01 6.66 -28.92
N LYS A 166 5.13 7.00 -27.63
CA LYS A 166 5.34 8.38 -27.17
C LYS A 166 6.77 8.72 -26.78
N ILE A 167 7.64 7.73 -26.59
CA ILE A 167 9.00 7.97 -26.09
C ILE A 167 9.78 8.90 -27.02
N ASP A 168 10.28 9.97 -26.42
CA ASP A 168 11.15 11.00 -26.98
C ASP A 168 12.25 11.26 -25.95
N ARG A 169 13.45 10.76 -26.25
CA ARG A 169 14.57 10.70 -25.30
C ARG A 169 15.00 12.10 -24.84
N GLU A 170 14.89 13.08 -25.73
CA GLU A 170 15.24 14.47 -25.43
C GLU A 170 14.23 15.07 -24.46
N LYS A 171 12.94 14.95 -24.79
CA LYS A 171 11.87 15.53 -23.97
C LYS A 171 11.78 14.91 -22.59
N VAL A 172 12.00 13.60 -22.46
CA VAL A 172 12.05 12.93 -21.15
C VAL A 172 13.23 13.46 -20.33
N TRP A 173 14.40 13.64 -20.95
CA TRP A 173 15.57 14.18 -20.27
C TRP A 173 15.40 15.64 -19.86
N GLU A 174 14.88 16.49 -20.75
CA GLU A 174 14.54 17.90 -20.46
C GLU A 174 13.53 18.00 -19.31
N TRP A 175 12.47 17.18 -19.37
CA TRP A 175 11.47 17.10 -18.31
C TRP A 175 12.10 16.68 -16.97
N GLY A 176 12.95 15.66 -16.97
CA GLY A 176 13.68 15.23 -15.77
C GLY A 176 14.59 16.33 -15.20
N LYS A 177 15.31 17.07 -16.05
CA LYS A 177 16.13 18.22 -15.65
C LYS A 177 15.29 19.30 -14.97
N ILE A 178 14.13 19.64 -15.54
CA ILE A 178 13.21 20.62 -14.97
C ILE A 178 12.65 20.11 -13.63
N LEU A 179 12.25 18.85 -13.56
CA LEU A 179 11.74 18.24 -12.33
C LEU A 179 12.78 18.32 -11.21
N ARG A 180 14.02 17.92 -11.47
CA ARG A 180 15.12 17.99 -10.49
C ARG A 180 15.41 19.42 -10.05
N ALA A 181 15.35 20.39 -10.98
CA ALA A 181 15.52 21.79 -10.63
C ALA A 181 14.41 22.29 -9.70
N ILE A 182 13.15 21.88 -9.92
CA ILE A 182 12.02 22.20 -9.05
C ILE A 182 12.19 21.52 -7.68
N GLU A 183 12.56 20.24 -7.62
CA GLU A 183 12.82 19.52 -6.37
C GLU A 183 13.89 20.23 -5.52
N ASN A 184 15.02 20.55 -6.13
CA ASN A 184 16.16 21.15 -5.44
C ASN A 184 15.91 22.60 -5.00
N ASN A 185 15.19 23.39 -5.80
CA ASN A 185 14.99 24.80 -5.51
C ASN A 185 13.71 25.10 -4.74
N VAL A 186 12.61 24.46 -5.12
CA VAL A 186 11.27 24.78 -4.59
C VAL A 186 10.93 23.87 -3.42
N ILE A 187 11.07 22.55 -3.57
CA ILE A 187 10.69 21.59 -2.52
C ILE A 187 11.70 21.63 -1.36
N ASN A 188 12.99 21.58 -1.69
CA ASN A 188 14.08 21.65 -0.71
C ASN A 188 14.42 23.08 -0.28
N LEU A 189 13.74 24.10 -0.82
CA LEU A 189 13.92 25.53 -0.52
C LEU A 189 15.39 25.96 -0.58
N SER A 190 15.97 25.97 -1.78
CA SER A 190 17.35 26.42 -1.95
C SER A 190 17.54 27.87 -1.47
N PRO A 191 18.76 28.27 -1.07
CA PRO A 191 19.04 29.65 -0.69
C PRO A 191 18.65 30.68 -1.76
N ASP A 192 18.82 30.33 -3.04
CA ASP A 192 18.44 31.19 -4.16
C ASP A 192 16.94 31.38 -4.27
N PHE A 193 16.16 30.31 -4.09
CA PHE A 193 14.70 30.40 -4.07
C PHE A 193 14.20 31.17 -2.85
N ALA A 194 14.77 30.92 -1.67
CA ALA A 194 14.44 31.67 -0.46
C ALA A 194 14.73 33.17 -0.63
N LYS A 195 15.88 33.51 -1.22
CA LYS A 195 16.23 34.90 -1.56
C LYS A 195 15.22 35.53 -2.52
N PHE A 196 14.81 34.81 -3.56
CA PHE A 196 13.77 35.25 -4.49
C PHE A 196 12.45 35.57 -3.75
N VAL A 197 12.00 34.69 -2.85
CA VAL A 197 10.77 34.89 -2.05
C VAL A 197 10.89 36.10 -1.12
N ILE A 198 12.02 36.28 -0.44
CA ILE A 198 12.26 37.44 0.43
C ILE A 198 12.23 38.74 -0.37
N GLU A 199 12.82 38.74 -1.58
CA GLU A 199 12.79 39.91 -2.44
C GLU A 199 11.36 40.26 -2.90
N LYS A 200 10.58 39.27 -3.32
CA LYS A 200 9.22 39.49 -3.84
C LYS A 200 8.16 39.73 -2.76
N SER A 201 8.39 39.25 -1.54
CA SER A 201 7.50 39.51 -0.40
C SER A 201 7.59 40.94 0.15
N LEU A 202 8.61 41.71 -0.25
CA LEU A 202 8.86 43.09 0.20
C LEU A 202 9.00 43.22 1.74
N LEU A 203 9.35 42.12 2.42
CA LEU A 203 9.49 42.08 3.88
C LEU A 203 10.59 43.00 4.41
N THR A 204 11.62 43.25 3.61
CA THR A 204 12.79 44.02 4.05
C THR A 204 13.54 44.66 2.88
N ASN A 205 13.98 45.90 3.10
CA ASN A 205 14.88 46.63 2.21
C ASN A 205 16.36 46.32 2.46
N GLN A 206 16.67 45.50 3.48
CA GLN A 206 18.04 45.07 3.75
C GLN A 206 18.61 44.26 2.57
N LYS A 207 19.93 44.28 2.44
CA LYS A 207 20.65 43.38 1.53
C LYS A 207 20.43 41.94 1.98
N LYS A 208 20.10 41.06 1.02
CA LYS A 208 19.79 39.65 1.27
C LYS A 208 21.09 38.86 1.42
N THR A 209 21.73 39.03 2.57
CA THR A 209 22.93 38.26 2.97
C THR A 209 22.55 36.81 3.27
N GLU A 210 23.51 35.90 3.22
CA GLU A 210 23.27 34.48 3.53
C GLU A 210 22.65 34.29 4.92
N LYS A 211 23.14 35.02 5.92
CA LYS A 211 22.61 34.98 7.29
C LYS A 211 21.12 35.35 7.34
N LEU A 212 20.73 36.42 6.64
CA LEU A 212 19.34 36.86 6.58
C LEU A 212 18.47 35.82 5.86
N VAL A 213 18.94 35.29 4.73
CA VAL A 213 18.22 34.26 3.96
C VAL A 213 17.96 33.02 4.83
N GLN A 214 18.99 32.54 5.55
CA GLN A 214 18.87 31.40 6.44
C GLN A 214 17.87 31.61 7.59
N GLU A 215 17.78 32.84 8.12
CA GLU A 215 16.82 33.20 9.16
C GLU A 215 15.36 33.10 8.69
N TYR A 216 15.09 33.43 7.42
CA TYR A 216 13.74 33.41 6.86
C TYR A 216 13.31 32.06 6.26
N ILE A 217 14.24 31.14 5.95
CA ILE A 217 13.93 29.80 5.40
C ILE A 217 12.84 29.07 6.20
N PRO A 218 12.87 29.01 7.55
CA PRO A 218 11.83 28.34 8.33
C PRO A 218 10.43 28.91 8.13
N GLU A 219 10.29 30.24 8.04
CA GLU A 219 9.00 30.90 7.83
C GLU A 219 8.50 30.74 6.38
N ILE A 220 9.42 30.82 5.41
CA ILE A 220 9.11 30.52 4.01
C ILE A 220 8.62 29.07 3.89
N LYS A 221 9.24 28.13 4.61
CA LYS A 221 8.83 26.73 4.62
C LYS A 221 7.41 26.55 5.14
N LYS A 222 7.08 27.15 6.29
CA LYS A 222 5.70 27.13 6.83
C LYS A 222 4.69 27.71 5.84
N ALA A 223 5.01 28.83 5.21
CA ALA A 223 4.15 29.47 4.22
C ALA A 223 3.97 28.60 2.96
N PHE A 224 5.06 27.98 2.48
CA PHE A 224 5.04 27.08 1.34
C PHE A 224 4.22 25.81 1.61
N GLU A 225 4.38 25.19 2.78
CA GLU A 225 3.57 24.06 3.23
C GLU A 225 2.07 24.42 3.29
N TYR A 226 1.75 25.61 3.81
CA TYR A 226 0.39 26.13 3.84
C TYR A 226 -0.19 26.32 2.42
N VAL A 227 0.57 26.90 1.49
CA VAL A 227 0.14 27.07 0.08
C VAL A 227 -0.05 25.71 -0.59
N ASN A 228 0.89 24.79 -0.44
CA ASN A 228 0.76 23.43 -0.97
C ASN A 228 -0.50 22.75 -0.43
N SER A 229 -0.79 22.87 0.86
CA SER A 229 -2.03 22.33 1.44
C SER A 229 -3.30 22.89 0.80
N LYS A 230 -3.28 24.14 0.31
CA LYS A 230 -4.39 24.74 -0.46
C LYS A 230 -4.44 24.22 -1.89
N ILE A 231 -3.30 24.02 -2.54
CA ILE A 231 -3.24 23.44 -3.89
C ILE A 231 -3.87 22.04 -3.89
N TYR A 232 -3.52 21.20 -2.91
CA TYR A 232 -4.11 19.86 -2.77
C TYR A 232 -5.63 19.89 -2.51
N LYS A 233 -6.12 20.87 -1.73
CA LYS A 233 -7.56 21.09 -1.49
C LYS A 233 -8.30 21.62 -2.72
N ASN A 234 -7.63 22.37 -3.60
CA ASN A 234 -8.23 22.91 -4.81
C ASN A 234 -8.20 21.91 -5.98
N GLN A 235 -7.17 21.08 -6.09
CA GLN A 235 -7.09 20.03 -7.13
C GLN A 235 -8.14 18.93 -6.94
N SER A 236 -8.56 18.65 -5.71
CA SER A 236 -9.68 17.75 -5.41
C SER A 236 -11.05 18.31 -5.87
N ILE A 237 -11.11 19.58 -6.29
CA ILE A 237 -12.31 20.22 -6.87
C ILE A 237 -12.27 20.17 -8.42
N GLU A 238 -11.08 20.11 -9.04
CA GLU A 238 -10.91 20.13 -10.50
C GLU A 238 -10.76 18.75 -11.16
N SER A 239 -10.38 17.71 -10.42
CA SER A 239 -10.32 16.34 -10.95
C SER A 239 -11.71 15.69 -10.99
N LYS A 240 -12.61 16.23 -11.82
CA LYS A 240 -13.77 15.47 -12.30
C LYS A 240 -13.26 14.36 -13.24
N PRO A 241 -13.67 13.09 -13.06
CA PRO A 241 -13.36 12.04 -14.01
C PRO A 241 -13.91 12.43 -15.39
N HIS A 242 -13.12 12.16 -16.42
CA HIS A 242 -13.40 12.45 -17.82
C HIS A 242 -14.83 12.02 -18.20
N LYS A 243 -15.65 12.97 -18.66
CA LYS A 243 -16.99 12.72 -19.21
C LYS A 243 -16.84 11.89 -20.50
N THR A 244 -17.15 10.61 -20.44
CA THR A 244 -17.75 9.92 -21.59
C THR A 244 -19.18 10.44 -21.78
N SER A 245 -19.60 10.48 -23.03
CA SER A 245 -20.86 11.00 -23.59
C SER A 245 -22.14 10.71 -22.78
N LYS A 246 -23.16 11.57 -22.97
CA LYS A 246 -24.49 11.60 -22.33
C LYS A 246 -25.04 10.20 -21.96
N PRO A 247 -25.68 10.03 -20.78
CA PRO A 247 -26.34 8.79 -20.43
C PRO A 247 -27.58 8.60 -21.29
N ASP A 248 -27.60 7.52 -22.06
CA ASP A 248 -28.79 7.00 -22.72
C ASP A 248 -29.76 6.51 -21.64
N GLU A 249 -31.03 6.94 -21.70
CA GLU A 249 -32.03 6.73 -20.65
C GLU A 249 -32.55 5.28 -20.52
N ASN A 250 -31.93 4.32 -21.22
CA ASN A 250 -32.28 2.90 -21.12
C ASN A 250 -31.08 2.06 -20.66
N LEU A 251 -30.74 2.15 -19.37
CA LEU A 251 -29.77 1.25 -18.73
C LEU A 251 -30.35 -0.16 -18.56
N ASN A 252 -29.79 -1.14 -19.27
CA ASN A 252 -30.10 -2.56 -19.12
C ASN A 252 -29.67 -3.07 -17.71
N PRO A 253 -30.31 -4.09 -17.10
CA PRO A 253 -30.11 -4.49 -15.69
C PRO A 253 -28.66 -4.77 -15.29
N ILE A 254 -27.83 -5.22 -16.23
CA ILE A 254 -26.40 -5.52 -16.04
C ILE A 254 -25.60 -4.24 -15.72
N GLN A 255 -25.94 -3.09 -16.31
CA GLN A 255 -25.26 -1.83 -16.05
C GLN A 255 -25.74 -1.18 -14.73
N LYS A 256 -27.02 -1.36 -14.38
CA LYS A 256 -27.59 -0.91 -13.10
C LYS A 256 -26.90 -1.60 -11.90
N GLY A 257 -26.62 -2.90 -12.03
CA GLY A 257 -25.87 -3.67 -11.03
C GLY A 257 -24.40 -3.24 -10.88
N LYS A 258 -23.74 -2.85 -11.98
CA LYS A 258 -22.36 -2.34 -11.95
C LYS A 258 -22.25 -0.98 -11.27
N VAL A 259 -23.18 -0.08 -11.56
CA VAL A 259 -23.24 1.25 -10.92
C VAL A 259 -23.54 1.12 -9.43
N GLN A 260 -24.45 0.22 -9.04
CA GLN A 260 -24.75 -0.06 -7.64
C GLN A 260 -23.54 -0.66 -6.91
N ALA A 261 -22.87 -1.66 -7.49
CA ALA A 261 -21.69 -2.29 -6.87
C ALA A 261 -20.52 -1.30 -6.69
N PHE A 262 -20.34 -0.39 -7.64
CA PHE A 262 -19.34 0.68 -7.59
C PHE A 262 -19.63 1.71 -6.50
N TRP A 263 -20.89 2.12 -6.38
CA TRP A 263 -21.37 3.03 -5.33
C TRP A 263 -21.13 2.46 -3.94
N GLU A 264 -21.50 1.21 -3.77
CA GLU A 264 -21.39 0.49 -2.52
C GLU A 264 -19.93 0.28 -2.08
N LYS A 265 -19.02 -0.01 -3.02
CA LYS A 265 -17.59 -0.08 -2.75
C LYS A 265 -17.02 1.26 -2.29
N SER A 266 -17.52 2.35 -2.86
CA SER A 266 -17.06 3.72 -2.58
C SER A 266 -17.48 4.22 -1.19
N ILE A 267 -18.68 3.84 -0.75
CA ILE A 267 -19.16 4.07 0.61
C ILE A 267 -18.27 3.34 1.62
N ILE A 268 -17.98 2.06 1.37
CA ILE A 268 -17.13 1.24 2.24
C ILE A 268 -15.73 1.86 2.34
N GLU A 269 -15.16 2.29 1.21
CA GLU A 269 -13.83 2.90 1.16
C GLU A 269 -13.76 4.21 1.96
N ALA A 270 -14.74 5.10 1.80
CA ALA A 270 -14.81 6.37 2.55
C ALA A 270 -15.03 6.18 4.07
N LEU A 271 -15.74 5.13 4.46
CA LEU A 271 -15.94 4.75 5.87
C LEU A 271 -14.67 4.12 6.47
N SER A 272 -13.97 3.31 5.69
CA SER A 272 -12.76 2.60 6.14
C SER A 272 -11.50 3.46 6.21
N SER A 273 -11.48 4.65 5.59
CA SER A 273 -10.34 5.55 5.59
C SER A 273 -10.37 6.65 6.67
N SER A 274 -11.35 6.64 7.58
CA SER A 274 -11.50 7.66 8.63
C SER A 274 -11.09 7.14 10.01
N SER A 275 -10.16 7.83 10.69
CA SER A 275 -9.75 7.52 12.07
C SER A 275 -10.64 8.17 13.14
N GLN A 276 -11.59 9.02 12.73
CA GLN A 276 -12.62 9.64 13.56
C GLN A 276 -14.00 9.47 12.93
N ALA A 277 -15.03 9.54 13.77
CA ALA A 277 -16.42 9.42 13.37
C ALA A 277 -16.84 10.48 12.34
N LEU A 278 -17.59 10.08 11.32
CA LEU A 278 -18.15 10.98 10.31
C LEU A 278 -19.67 10.96 10.35
N LYS A 279 -20.30 12.12 10.22
CA LYS A 279 -21.75 12.24 10.04
C LYS A 279 -22.15 11.81 8.62
N ALA A 280 -23.41 11.42 8.44
CA ALA A 280 -23.93 11.02 7.13
C ALA A 280 -23.75 12.11 6.07
N GLU A 281 -23.84 13.37 6.47
CA GLU A 281 -23.62 14.54 5.63
C GLU A 281 -22.14 14.67 5.21
N GLU A 282 -21.19 14.40 6.11
CA GLU A 282 -19.75 14.44 5.82
C GLU A 282 -19.31 13.27 4.93
N ILE A 283 -19.95 12.10 5.11
CA ILE A 283 -19.77 10.95 4.22
C ILE A 283 -20.33 11.28 2.83
N TRP A 284 -21.51 11.88 2.77
CA TRP A 284 -22.15 12.30 1.53
C TRP A 284 -21.31 13.36 0.79
N GLU A 285 -20.77 14.35 1.50
CA GLU A 285 -19.85 15.35 0.94
C GLU A 285 -18.58 14.71 0.39
N LYS A 286 -17.97 13.76 1.11
CA LYS A 286 -16.79 13.01 0.63
C LYS A 286 -17.11 12.19 -0.62
N ILE A 287 -18.30 11.60 -0.70
CA ILE A 287 -18.72 10.82 -1.85
C ILE A 287 -19.03 11.74 -3.04
N GLN A 288 -19.73 12.86 -2.83
CA GLN A 288 -19.99 13.85 -3.89
C GLN A 288 -18.73 14.52 -4.42
N ALA A 289 -17.72 14.72 -3.55
CA ALA A 289 -16.42 15.25 -3.95
C ALA A 289 -15.67 14.27 -4.87
N LYS A 290 -15.89 12.96 -4.70
CA LYS A 290 -15.22 11.89 -5.47
C LYS A 290 -16.04 11.41 -6.69
N TYR A 291 -17.38 11.51 -6.65
CA TYR A 291 -18.27 10.97 -7.68
C TYR A 291 -19.42 11.94 -8.04
N PRO A 292 -19.58 12.34 -9.33
CA PRO A 292 -20.58 13.32 -9.75
C PRO A 292 -22.03 12.84 -9.52
N LYS A 293 -22.91 13.76 -9.07
CA LYS A 293 -24.32 13.49 -8.74
C LYS A 293 -25.11 12.90 -9.92
N GLU A 294 -24.69 13.20 -11.14
CA GLU A 294 -25.34 12.78 -12.39
C GLU A 294 -25.16 11.28 -12.71
N GLN A 295 -24.25 10.59 -12.02
CA GLN A 295 -24.04 9.13 -12.16
C GLN A 295 -24.88 8.31 -11.19
N ILE A 296 -25.75 8.95 -10.40
CA ILE A 296 -26.60 8.30 -9.40
C ILE A 296 -27.94 7.95 -10.06
N PRO A 297 -28.37 6.67 -10.11
CA PRO A 297 -29.64 6.31 -10.70
C PRO A 297 -30.81 6.87 -9.88
N THR A 298 -31.42 7.98 -10.30
CA THR A 298 -32.54 8.59 -9.58
C THR A 298 -33.88 8.02 -10.03
N THR A 299 -34.52 7.25 -9.15
CA THR A 299 -35.99 7.16 -9.10
C THR A 299 -36.56 7.73 -7.79
N ASN A 300 -35.71 8.24 -6.90
CA ASN A 300 -36.14 8.83 -5.62
C ASN A 300 -35.32 10.09 -5.32
N SER A 301 -35.99 11.17 -4.92
CA SER A 301 -35.48 12.55 -4.95
C SER A 301 -34.54 12.94 -3.81
N ASN A 302 -34.23 12.02 -2.87
CA ASN A 302 -33.38 12.31 -1.71
C ASN A 302 -32.14 11.37 -1.62
N PRO A 303 -30.99 11.80 -2.16
CA PRO A 303 -29.78 10.98 -2.26
C PRO A 303 -29.12 10.65 -0.91
N VAL A 304 -29.21 11.54 0.08
CA VAL A 304 -28.66 11.34 1.43
C VAL A 304 -29.37 10.18 2.13
N LYS A 305 -30.69 10.11 1.97
CA LYS A 305 -31.49 9.00 2.49
C LYS A 305 -31.09 7.65 1.85
N ARG A 306 -30.80 7.64 0.56
CA ARG A 306 -30.38 6.43 -0.17
C ARG A 306 -28.99 5.95 0.21
N VAL A 307 -28.04 6.84 0.48
CA VAL A 307 -26.72 6.47 1.00
C VAL A 307 -26.84 5.90 2.40
N SER A 308 -27.67 6.50 3.26
CA SER A 308 -28.01 5.92 4.56
C SER A 308 -28.58 4.50 4.42
N GLU A 309 -29.53 4.28 3.49
CA GLU A 309 -30.13 2.97 3.20
C GLU A 309 -29.14 1.94 2.61
N GLN A 310 -28.19 2.36 1.77
CA GLN A 310 -27.17 1.44 1.21
C GLN A 310 -26.04 1.13 2.20
N CYS A 311 -25.64 2.08 3.04
CA CYS A 311 -24.79 1.80 4.21
C CYS A 311 -25.45 0.75 5.12
N LEU A 312 -26.77 0.83 5.31
CA LEU A 312 -27.52 -0.15 6.10
C LEU A 312 -27.57 -1.54 5.47
N TYR A 313 -27.61 -1.64 4.13
CA TYR A 313 -27.79 -2.91 3.41
C TYR A 313 -26.50 -3.70 3.18
N LYS A 314 -25.34 -3.03 3.21
CA LYS A 314 -24.09 -3.61 2.70
C LYS A 314 -22.96 -3.79 3.70
N ILE A 315 -23.24 -3.50 4.96
CA ILE A 315 -22.33 -3.82 6.03
C ILE A 315 -22.86 -5.04 6.79
N GLU A 316 -22.43 -6.24 6.37
CA GLU A 316 -22.34 -7.35 7.31
C GLU A 316 -21.12 -7.06 8.21
N ASN A 317 -21.34 -7.07 9.54
CA ASN A 317 -20.46 -6.65 10.65
C ASN A 317 -20.60 -5.20 11.19
N ILE A 318 -21.61 -4.43 10.77
CA ILE A 318 -22.04 -3.21 11.51
C ILE A 318 -23.55 -3.29 11.73
N LYS A 319 -23.99 -3.45 12.99
CA LYS A 319 -25.42 -3.39 13.35
C LYS A 319 -25.82 -1.95 13.70
N ALA A 320 -26.81 -1.43 12.98
CA ALA A 320 -27.45 -0.14 13.23
C ALA A 320 -28.34 -0.18 14.48
N ILE A 321 -28.43 0.93 15.21
CA ILE A 321 -29.46 1.14 16.24
C ILE A 321 -30.11 2.51 16.03
N GLY A 322 -31.39 2.50 15.69
CA GLY A 322 -32.26 3.68 15.71
C GLY A 322 -32.40 4.42 14.39
N LYS A 323 -33.53 5.12 14.23
CA LYS A 323 -33.99 5.73 12.98
C LYS A 323 -33.43 7.13 12.70
N ASN A 324 -32.42 7.62 13.44
CA ASN A 324 -31.99 9.02 13.35
C ASN A 324 -30.48 9.18 13.06
N PRO A 325 -30.07 9.68 11.87
CA PRO A 325 -28.68 9.77 11.40
C PRO A 325 -27.74 10.72 12.17
N SER A 326 -28.20 11.47 13.16
CA SER A 326 -27.42 12.58 13.74
C SER A 326 -26.38 12.18 14.81
N LYS A 327 -26.14 10.90 15.08
CA LYS A 327 -25.17 10.44 16.10
C LYS A 327 -24.35 9.25 15.61
N PHE A 328 -23.13 9.50 15.11
CA PHE A 328 -22.15 8.47 14.74
C PHE A 328 -20.83 8.71 15.51
N ILE A 329 -20.23 7.67 16.13
CA ILE A 329 -18.86 7.68 16.72
C ILE A 329 -18.07 6.40 16.30
N LEU A 330 -16.80 6.51 15.86
CA LEU A 330 -15.86 5.42 15.50
C LEU A 330 -14.82 5.16 16.64
N LYS A 331 -14.40 3.90 16.87
CA LYS A 331 -13.22 3.59 17.71
C LYS A 331 -12.43 2.34 17.24
N THR A 332 -11.12 2.38 17.52
CA THR A 332 -9.94 1.56 17.17
C THR A 332 -10.07 0.04 17.12
N THR A 333 -9.27 -0.62 16.25
CA THR A 333 -9.11 -2.08 16.05
C THR A 333 -9.39 -2.94 17.29
N SER A 334 -10.62 -3.44 17.38
CA SER A 334 -11.02 -4.61 18.15
C SER A 334 -11.41 -5.69 17.15
N TRP A 335 -10.71 -6.83 17.16
CA TRP A 335 -11.18 -7.99 16.43
C TRP A 335 -12.39 -8.53 17.17
N THR A 336 -13.41 -8.98 16.46
CA THR A 336 -14.48 -9.74 17.14
C THR A 336 -14.01 -11.16 17.36
N GLU A 337 -14.66 -11.80 18.32
CA GLU A 337 -14.45 -13.22 18.57
C GLU A 337 -14.83 -14.04 17.33
N GLU A 338 -15.93 -13.65 16.68
CA GLU A 338 -16.49 -14.27 15.48
C GLU A 338 -15.50 -14.22 14.29
N GLU A 339 -14.87 -13.07 14.03
CA GLU A 339 -13.88 -12.88 12.96
C GLU A 339 -12.62 -13.74 13.13
N ILE A 340 -12.27 -14.08 14.38
CA ILE A 340 -11.15 -14.99 14.67
C ILE A 340 -11.57 -16.43 14.39
N LEU A 341 -12.81 -16.80 14.75
CA LEU A 341 -13.34 -18.16 14.62
C LEU A 341 -13.56 -18.57 13.16
N GLU A 342 -13.92 -17.65 12.27
CA GLU A 342 -14.13 -17.91 10.82
C GLU A 342 -12.91 -18.50 10.10
N ARG A 343 -11.72 -18.44 10.70
CA ARG A 343 -10.46 -18.92 10.09
C ARG A 343 -10.13 -20.38 10.40
N TYR A 344 -10.88 -20.99 11.28
CA TYR A 344 -10.61 -22.33 11.79
C TYR A 344 -11.80 -23.26 11.48
N ASN A 345 -11.51 -24.55 11.36
CA ASN A 345 -12.54 -25.55 11.07
C ASN A 345 -13.55 -25.70 12.23
N SER A 346 -14.68 -26.34 11.91
CA SER A 346 -15.80 -26.55 12.82
C SER A 346 -15.42 -27.23 14.14
N ASP A 347 -14.45 -28.15 14.10
CA ASP A 347 -14.07 -28.93 15.28
C ASP A 347 -13.33 -28.07 16.29
N ILE A 348 -12.40 -27.23 15.82
CA ILE A 348 -11.68 -26.25 16.65
C ILE A 348 -12.62 -25.18 17.19
N VAL A 349 -13.55 -24.68 16.36
CA VAL A 349 -14.56 -23.71 16.81
C VAL A 349 -15.45 -24.32 17.90
N LYS A 350 -15.85 -25.59 17.76
CA LYS A 350 -16.64 -26.30 18.77
C LYS A 350 -15.89 -26.46 20.09
N LEU A 351 -14.62 -26.89 20.04
CA LEU A 351 -13.76 -27.00 21.22
C LEU A 351 -13.61 -25.66 21.94
N TYR A 352 -13.40 -24.58 21.19
CA TYR A 352 -13.31 -23.22 21.73
C TYR A 352 -14.61 -22.76 22.42
N GLN A 353 -15.77 -22.94 21.77
CA GLN A 353 -17.06 -22.50 22.34
C GLN A 353 -17.41 -23.23 23.63
N ASP A 354 -17.07 -24.52 23.68
CA ASP A 354 -17.31 -25.36 24.84
C ASP A 354 -16.50 -24.89 26.05
N ILE A 355 -15.19 -24.66 25.90
CA ILE A 355 -14.35 -24.13 26.99
C ILE A 355 -14.69 -22.68 27.35
N LYS A 356 -15.05 -21.84 26.37
CA LYS A 356 -15.48 -20.45 26.62
C LYS A 356 -16.68 -20.42 27.56
N THR A 357 -17.69 -21.25 27.31
CA THR A 357 -18.91 -21.29 28.12
C THR A 357 -18.59 -21.56 29.59
N ASP A 358 -17.64 -22.44 29.87
CA ASP A 358 -17.24 -22.75 31.24
C ASP A 358 -16.31 -21.69 31.86
N ILE A 359 -15.44 -21.04 31.09
CA ILE A 359 -14.65 -19.88 31.55
C ILE A 359 -15.59 -18.75 32.01
N MET A 360 -16.64 -18.47 31.26
CA MET A 360 -17.58 -17.39 31.57
C MET A 360 -18.41 -17.66 32.84
N LYS A 361 -18.58 -18.93 33.24
CA LYS A 361 -19.27 -19.29 34.50
C LYS A 361 -18.48 -18.94 35.76
N LEU A 362 -17.20 -18.55 35.64
CA LEU A 362 -16.36 -18.14 36.78
C LEU A 362 -16.78 -16.77 37.37
N GLY A 363 -17.62 -16.00 36.66
CA GLY A 363 -18.06 -14.66 37.05
C GLY A 363 -16.99 -13.59 36.78
N ASN A 364 -17.37 -12.32 36.68
CA ASN A 364 -16.45 -11.17 36.50
C ASN A 364 -15.34 -11.35 35.43
N VAL A 365 -15.58 -12.17 34.40
CA VAL A 365 -14.65 -12.39 33.30
C VAL A 365 -15.01 -11.47 32.13
N ASN A 366 -14.03 -10.70 31.67
CA ASN A 366 -14.09 -9.92 30.44
C ASN A 366 -13.33 -10.64 29.34
N ILE A 367 -14.00 -10.92 28.23
CA ILE A 367 -13.35 -11.40 27.01
C ILE A 367 -12.83 -10.23 26.18
N ASN A 368 -11.62 -10.36 25.66
CA ASN A 368 -10.96 -9.34 24.88
C ASN A 368 -10.24 -10.01 23.69
N PRO A 369 -10.88 -10.10 22.52
CA PRO A 369 -10.27 -10.68 21.33
C PRO A 369 -9.22 -9.72 20.76
N THR A 370 -7.99 -10.22 20.60
CA THR A 370 -6.87 -9.47 20.02
C THR A 370 -6.18 -10.35 19.00
N LYS A 371 -5.56 -9.79 17.95
CA LYS A 371 -4.73 -10.63 17.06
C LYS A 371 -3.36 -10.79 17.72
N PRO A 372 -2.86 -12.02 18.01
CA PRO A 372 -3.33 -13.33 17.53
C PRO A 372 -4.09 -14.23 18.54
N TYR A 373 -4.54 -13.74 19.70
CA TYR A 373 -5.19 -14.55 20.76
C TYR A 373 -6.47 -13.94 21.36
N ILE A 374 -7.39 -14.80 21.79
CA ILE A 374 -8.57 -14.42 22.56
C ILE A 374 -8.21 -14.43 24.04
N SER A 375 -8.19 -13.26 24.68
CA SER A 375 -7.83 -13.12 26.10
C SER A 375 -9.05 -13.06 27.02
N PHE A 376 -8.95 -13.70 28.17
CA PHE A 376 -9.92 -13.60 29.25
C PHE A 376 -9.26 -12.91 30.44
N LYS A 377 -9.94 -11.89 30.94
CA LYS A 377 -9.45 -10.97 31.96
C LYS A 377 -10.36 -10.98 33.17
N ILE A 378 -9.77 -10.82 34.34
CA ILE A 378 -10.46 -10.44 35.58
C ILE A 378 -9.78 -9.19 36.13
N ASN A 379 -10.55 -8.16 36.51
CA ASN A 379 -10.02 -6.90 37.02
C ASN A 379 -8.92 -6.30 36.10
N ASP A 380 -9.15 -6.32 34.79
CA ASP A 380 -8.22 -5.93 33.72
C ASP A 380 -6.90 -6.72 33.61
N LYS A 381 -6.71 -7.77 34.43
CA LYS A 381 -5.57 -8.67 34.38
C LYS A 381 -5.89 -9.93 33.56
N ASN A 382 -5.03 -10.27 32.60
CA ASN A 382 -5.13 -11.53 31.85
C ASN A 382 -4.90 -12.72 32.78
N PHE A 383 -5.80 -13.71 32.77
CA PHE A 383 -5.60 -14.99 33.47
C PHE A 383 -5.55 -16.19 32.53
N VAL A 384 -6.19 -16.11 31.36
CA VAL A 384 -6.04 -17.13 30.31
C VAL A 384 -6.12 -16.49 28.92
N GLY A 385 -5.30 -16.98 28.00
CA GLY A 385 -5.30 -16.60 26.59
C GLY A 385 -5.38 -17.82 25.68
N LEU A 386 -6.17 -17.74 24.63
CA LEU A 386 -6.39 -18.85 23.70
C LEU A 386 -5.86 -18.49 22.30
N ILE A 387 -4.96 -19.32 21.78
CA ILE A 387 -4.51 -19.28 20.38
C ILE A 387 -5.03 -20.51 19.66
N LEU A 388 -5.96 -20.31 18.73
CA LEU A 388 -6.49 -21.37 17.88
C LEU A 388 -5.47 -21.75 16.81
N GLN A 389 -5.40 -23.03 16.48
CA GLN A 389 -4.65 -23.59 15.36
C GLN A 389 -5.55 -24.58 14.61
N GLN A 390 -5.16 -25.03 13.43
CA GLN A 390 -6.01 -25.91 12.61
C GLN A 390 -6.29 -27.28 13.27
N SER A 391 -5.47 -27.73 14.22
CA SER A 391 -5.61 -29.05 14.87
C SER A 391 -5.66 -29.02 16.40
N LYS A 392 -5.51 -27.85 17.04
CA LYS A 392 -5.51 -27.70 18.50
C LYS A 392 -5.72 -26.27 18.95
N ILE A 393 -6.02 -26.08 20.23
CA ILE A 393 -6.02 -24.78 20.92
C ILE A 393 -4.84 -24.75 21.89
N ARG A 394 -3.95 -23.77 21.73
CA ARG A 394 -2.92 -23.50 22.73
C ARG A 394 -3.50 -22.57 23.78
N VAL A 395 -3.56 -23.05 25.01
CA VAL A 395 -4.05 -22.32 26.16
C VAL A 395 -2.85 -21.79 26.93
N PHE A 396 -2.78 -20.48 27.09
CA PHE A 396 -1.73 -19.83 27.87
C PHE A 396 -2.28 -19.32 29.19
N PHE A 397 -1.51 -19.53 30.25
CA PHE A 397 -1.78 -19.01 31.58
C PHE A 397 -0.70 -18.03 31.99
N THR A 398 -1.12 -16.97 32.69
CA THR A 398 -0.20 -15.98 33.23
C THR A 398 0.57 -16.47 34.46
N PRO A 399 0.01 -17.28 35.39
CA PRO A 399 0.79 -17.93 36.46
C PRO A 399 1.83 -18.94 35.92
N ARG A 400 2.88 -19.20 36.69
CA ARG A 400 3.93 -20.20 36.42
C ARG A 400 3.46 -21.61 36.76
N VAL A 401 4.09 -22.63 36.17
CA VAL A 401 3.77 -24.05 36.41
C VAL A 401 3.76 -24.41 37.90
N SER A 402 4.70 -23.87 38.69
CA SER A 402 4.80 -24.10 40.13
C SER A 402 3.62 -23.57 40.96
N GLU A 403 2.79 -22.70 40.37
CA GLU A 403 1.62 -22.12 41.02
C GLU A 403 0.35 -22.98 40.79
N PHE A 404 0.45 -24.05 40.00
CA PHE A 404 -0.65 -24.97 39.72
C PHE A 404 -0.49 -26.30 40.48
N ASN A 405 -1.61 -26.83 40.94
CA ASN A 405 -1.76 -28.25 41.23
C ASN A 405 -2.05 -29.00 39.92
N ASP A 406 -0.99 -29.50 39.28
CA ASP A 406 -0.99 -30.22 37.99
C ASP A 406 -0.55 -31.69 38.19
N PRO A 407 -1.39 -32.56 38.79
CA PRO A 407 -1.02 -33.94 39.12
C PRO A 407 -0.72 -34.79 37.88
N ALA A 408 -1.31 -34.45 36.72
CA ALA A 408 -1.03 -35.13 35.46
C ALA A 408 0.23 -34.60 34.74
N LYS A 409 0.89 -33.55 35.28
CA LYS A 409 2.12 -32.94 34.75
C LYS A 409 2.03 -32.56 33.27
N ARG A 410 0.92 -31.94 32.88
CA ARG A 410 0.64 -31.59 31.48
C ARG A 410 0.98 -30.14 31.12
N LEU A 411 1.28 -29.31 32.11
CA LEU A 411 1.66 -27.93 31.89
C LEU A 411 3.10 -27.83 31.34
N ILE A 412 3.27 -26.94 30.36
CA ILE A 412 4.56 -26.64 29.75
C ILE A 412 5.01 -25.27 30.28
N ASP A 413 6.21 -25.20 30.87
CA ASP A 413 6.81 -23.92 31.25
C ASP A 413 7.24 -23.15 29.99
N THR A 414 6.68 -21.96 29.80
CA THR A 414 7.03 -21.05 28.69
C THR A 414 7.68 -19.77 29.16
N SER A 415 7.96 -19.61 30.46
CA SER A 415 8.51 -18.39 31.05
C SER A 415 9.85 -17.97 30.44
N ALA A 416 10.69 -18.94 30.03
CA ALA A 416 11.96 -18.68 29.36
C ALA A 416 11.83 -18.22 27.89
N LYS A 417 10.66 -18.38 27.25
CA LYS A 417 10.46 -18.09 25.81
C LYS A 417 10.09 -16.64 25.51
N ASN A 418 9.78 -15.83 26.54
CA ASN A 418 9.46 -14.40 26.46
C ASN A 418 8.48 -14.00 25.32
N THR A 419 7.42 -14.80 25.13
CA THR A 419 6.50 -14.66 23.98
C THR A 419 5.40 -13.61 24.15
N GLY A 420 5.32 -12.97 25.33
CA GLY A 420 4.26 -12.03 25.69
C GLY A 420 2.87 -12.66 25.91
N ASN A 421 2.72 -13.98 25.77
CA ASN A 421 1.42 -14.67 25.77
C ASN A 421 1.08 -15.40 27.08
N GLY A 422 2.05 -15.57 27.99
CA GLY A 422 1.87 -16.28 29.27
C GLY A 422 3.15 -16.98 29.72
N ASN A 423 3.18 -17.40 30.99
CA ASN A 423 4.31 -18.11 31.59
C ASN A 423 4.16 -19.64 31.51
N THR A 424 2.95 -20.11 31.24
CA THR A 424 2.60 -21.53 31.22
C THR A 424 1.68 -21.83 30.04
N GLU A 425 1.84 -22.98 29.39
CA GLU A 425 1.04 -23.42 28.23
C GLU A 425 0.44 -24.82 28.46
N PHE A 426 -0.76 -25.04 27.92
CA PHE A 426 -1.42 -26.34 27.81
C PHE A 426 -1.96 -26.52 26.37
N ASN A 427 -1.74 -27.68 25.77
CA ASN A 427 -2.29 -28.01 24.45
C ASN A 427 -3.63 -28.73 24.60
N TYR A 428 -4.69 -28.13 24.08
CA TYR A 428 -6.05 -28.68 24.10
C TYR A 428 -6.44 -29.17 22.71
N GLU A 429 -6.49 -30.49 22.53
CA GLU A 429 -6.66 -31.14 21.23
C GLU A 429 -8.00 -31.89 21.12
N THR A 430 -8.51 -32.44 22.23
CA THR A 430 -9.75 -33.22 22.26
C THR A 430 -10.64 -32.81 23.45
N SER A 431 -11.94 -33.11 23.36
CA SER A 431 -12.89 -32.81 24.45
C SER A 431 -12.67 -33.63 25.71
N GLU A 432 -11.91 -34.72 25.65
CA GLU A 432 -11.62 -35.59 26.80
C GLU A 432 -10.81 -34.86 27.88
N ASP A 433 -9.99 -33.89 27.47
CA ASP A 433 -9.12 -33.12 28.36
C ASP A 433 -9.82 -31.94 29.02
N LYS A 434 -11.10 -31.74 28.73
CA LYS A 434 -11.84 -30.52 29.10
C LYS A 434 -11.87 -30.31 30.60
N ASP A 435 -12.25 -31.32 31.38
CA ASP A 435 -12.39 -31.19 32.84
C ASP A 435 -11.05 -30.86 33.50
N TYR A 436 -9.97 -31.45 32.98
CA TYR A 436 -8.62 -31.17 33.44
C TYR A 436 -8.23 -29.72 33.14
N LEU A 437 -8.43 -29.29 31.90
CA LEU A 437 -8.18 -27.91 31.47
C LEU A 437 -8.99 -26.90 32.30
N LEU A 438 -10.27 -27.18 32.58
CA LEU A 438 -11.10 -26.32 33.41
C LEU A 438 -10.61 -26.22 34.85
N SER A 439 -10.04 -27.31 35.40
CA SER A 439 -9.41 -27.28 36.72
C SER A 439 -8.22 -26.31 36.76
N LEU A 440 -7.44 -26.24 35.69
CA LEU A 440 -6.30 -25.32 35.55
C LEU A 440 -6.77 -23.87 35.34
N ILE A 441 -7.77 -23.66 34.49
CA ILE A 441 -8.37 -22.33 34.28
C ILE A 441 -8.91 -21.75 35.60
N ARG A 442 -9.59 -22.56 36.42
CA ARG A 442 -10.09 -22.14 37.74
C ARG A 442 -8.97 -21.71 38.68
N GLN A 443 -7.87 -22.46 38.72
CA GLN A 443 -6.69 -22.08 39.51
C GLN A 443 -6.10 -20.76 39.00
N SER A 444 -5.93 -20.59 37.68
CA SER A 444 -5.41 -19.35 37.11
C SER A 444 -6.30 -18.14 37.41
N TYR A 445 -7.61 -18.32 37.34
CA TYR A 445 -8.60 -17.31 37.70
C TYR A 445 -8.45 -16.90 39.17
N GLN A 446 -8.38 -17.86 40.10
CA GLN A 446 -8.20 -17.61 41.54
C GLN A 446 -6.88 -16.91 41.89
N ILE A 447 -5.80 -17.21 41.17
CA ILE A 447 -4.49 -16.56 41.38
C ILE A 447 -4.52 -15.09 40.91
N ARG A 448 -5.39 -14.75 39.95
CA ARG A 448 -5.41 -13.43 39.28
C ARG A 448 -6.53 -12.51 39.73
N SER A 449 -7.63 -13.08 40.24
CA SER A 449 -8.71 -12.39 40.96
C SER A 449 -8.17 -11.76 42.23
#